data_AF-A0A1G5JPR0-F1
#
_entry.id   AF-A0A1G5JPR0-F1
#
_cell.length_a   1.000
_cell.length_b   1.000
_cell.length_c   1.000
_cell.angle_alpha   90.00
_cell.angle_beta   90.00
_cell.angle_gamma   90.00
#
_symmetry.space_group_name_H-M   'P 1'
#
loop_
_entity.id
_entity.type
_entity.pdbx_description
1 polymer ?
#
loop_
_entity_poly.entity_id
_entity_poly.type
_entity_poly.pdbx_seq_one_letter_code
_entity_poly.pdbx_strand_id
1 'polypeptide(L)'
;MSDFDRALKIGRPPTVEKLFPNSRALLVSGKYIDRAMRKKGGAMTIAANGRSHLVIRGVLAAAQRADAAIIIEIAKSEGGANAYCPTSLWNMARQVDAVMNELGVTVPVAIHTDHYAIKTQADVEAGKVEIPSFFDAGVTSIAIDASHQPDDENLLANIAINPFIPEWAGLETEVGEIKGTEGLSSPEEALFLIQGLNAHNIHADWIALNNGTTHGIEASGSGINVELTEEIHNALAPYGVSGAQHGTSGNDSDRLRAIAEKTTTTKANVATALQLLSWGMEVNEFGNAVMDENGDLIKIKGEGLTEELWVEMKAYADEKGIKGSNFKKLNLPFENKILGQSREVRERMTKRVEEFTYTLLTEVFNAGGTGALCIQDILETGTYNPGPKSEVKEDKAEWTEEKIRAKAALICGDKGPEGDFDE
;
A
#
# COMPACT_ATOMS: atom_id res chain seq x y z
N MET A 1 17.19 -23.73 -17.69
CA MET A 1 16.07 -22.82 -17.39
C MET A 1 16.42 -22.13 -16.10
N SER A 2 16.48 -20.80 -16.06
CA SER A 2 16.90 -20.07 -14.85
C SER A 2 15.86 -20.21 -13.73
N ASP A 3 16.25 -19.89 -12.48
CA ASP A 3 15.30 -19.88 -11.36
C ASP A 3 14.18 -18.86 -11.57
N PHE A 4 14.49 -17.71 -12.16
CA PHE A 4 13.49 -16.75 -12.62
C PHE A 4 12.51 -17.37 -13.63
N ASP A 5 13.00 -18.06 -14.67
CA ASP A 5 12.13 -18.69 -15.67
C ASP A 5 11.23 -19.77 -15.04
N ARG A 6 11.72 -20.47 -14.00
CA ARG A 6 10.95 -21.45 -13.23
C ARG A 6 9.87 -20.75 -12.42
N ALA A 7 10.23 -19.72 -11.65
CA ALA A 7 9.30 -18.95 -10.84
C ALA A 7 8.21 -18.28 -11.70
N LEU A 8 8.57 -17.72 -12.86
CA LEU A 8 7.62 -17.10 -13.80
C LEU A 8 6.50 -18.05 -14.25
N LYS A 9 6.79 -19.36 -14.37
CA LYS A 9 5.81 -20.36 -14.80
C LYS A 9 4.85 -20.84 -13.71
N ILE A 10 5.17 -20.62 -12.44
CA ILE A 10 4.42 -21.21 -11.33
C ILE A 10 3.95 -20.18 -10.30
N GLY A 11 4.60 -19.01 -10.22
CA GLY A 11 4.37 -18.01 -9.19
C GLY A 11 3.32 -16.96 -9.56
N ARG A 12 2.94 -16.86 -10.84
CA ARG A 12 1.95 -15.89 -11.30
C ARG A 12 0.53 -16.43 -11.04
N PRO A 13 -0.36 -15.63 -10.42
CA PRO A 13 -1.76 -16.03 -10.26
C PRO A 13 -2.46 -16.31 -11.60
N PRO A 14 -3.48 -17.19 -11.64
CA PRO A 14 -4.14 -17.57 -12.90
C PRO A 14 -4.73 -16.39 -13.69
N THR A 15 -5.21 -15.34 -13.02
CA THR A 15 -5.74 -14.13 -13.66
C THR A 15 -4.64 -13.36 -14.38
N VAL A 16 -3.47 -13.20 -13.76
CA VAL A 16 -2.28 -12.58 -14.36
C VAL A 16 -1.82 -13.37 -15.58
N GLU A 17 -1.72 -14.70 -15.49
CA GLU A 17 -1.29 -15.53 -16.63
C GLU A 17 -2.24 -15.43 -17.81
N LYS A 18 -3.55 -15.39 -17.54
CA LYS A 18 -4.58 -15.22 -18.56
C LYS A 18 -4.50 -13.85 -19.25
N LEU A 19 -4.27 -12.77 -18.48
CA LEU A 19 -4.16 -11.41 -19.01
C LEU A 19 -2.87 -11.23 -19.82
N PHE A 20 -1.76 -11.80 -19.35
CA PHE A 20 -0.41 -11.56 -19.86
C PHE A 20 0.32 -12.88 -20.20
N PRO A 21 -0.19 -13.66 -21.17
CA PRO A 21 0.30 -15.03 -21.41
C PRO A 21 1.75 -15.09 -21.90
N ASN A 22 2.23 -14.04 -22.56
CA ASN A 22 3.59 -13.96 -23.10
C ASN A 22 4.52 -13.02 -22.31
N SER A 23 4.03 -12.47 -21.20
CA SER A 23 4.78 -11.50 -20.41
C SER A 23 5.93 -12.15 -19.63
N ARG A 24 7.00 -11.38 -19.45
CA ARG A 24 8.12 -11.68 -18.55
C ARG A 24 7.96 -11.06 -17.17
N ALA A 25 6.91 -10.27 -16.91
CA ALA A 25 6.66 -9.67 -15.61
C ALA A 25 6.28 -10.74 -14.58
N LEU A 26 7.00 -10.78 -13.46
CA LEU A 26 6.72 -11.68 -12.34
C LEU A 26 5.75 -10.99 -11.36
N LEU A 27 4.49 -10.84 -11.78
CA LEU A 27 3.43 -10.35 -10.90
C LEU A 27 2.93 -11.50 -10.00
N VAL A 28 3.05 -11.33 -8.68
CA VAL A 28 2.84 -12.39 -7.69
C VAL A 28 1.82 -11.98 -6.64
N SER A 29 1.32 -12.96 -5.88
CA SER A 29 0.53 -12.69 -4.67
C SER A 29 1.31 -11.80 -3.69
N GLY A 30 0.62 -10.86 -3.05
CA GLY A 30 1.18 -10.08 -1.92
C GLY A 30 1.77 -10.96 -0.82
N LYS A 31 1.23 -12.17 -0.61
CA LYS A 31 1.73 -13.15 0.37
C LYS A 31 3.21 -13.47 0.20
N TYR A 32 3.69 -13.59 -1.03
CA TYR A 32 5.10 -13.86 -1.31
C TYR A 32 6.00 -12.68 -0.99
N ILE A 33 5.49 -11.45 -1.17
CA ILE A 33 6.23 -10.24 -0.80
C ILE A 33 6.41 -10.18 0.71
N ASP A 34 5.33 -10.38 1.47
CA ASP A 34 5.39 -10.45 2.94
C ASP A 34 6.37 -11.51 3.42
N ARG A 35 6.26 -12.74 2.91
CA ARG A 35 7.14 -13.85 3.30
C ARG A 35 8.61 -13.57 3.02
N ALA A 36 8.93 -12.91 1.90
CA ALA A 36 10.30 -12.53 1.59
C ALA A 36 10.86 -11.53 2.61
N MET A 37 10.07 -10.53 3.02
CA MET A 37 10.45 -9.58 4.06
C MET A 37 10.62 -10.26 5.43
N ARG A 38 9.68 -11.14 5.80
CA ARG A 38 9.77 -11.92 7.05
C ARG A 38 10.99 -12.84 7.06
N LYS A 39 11.30 -13.49 5.94
CA LYS A 39 12.47 -14.37 5.78
C LYS A 39 13.77 -13.58 5.87
N LYS A 40 13.79 -12.35 5.35
CA LYS A 40 14.92 -11.42 5.49
C LYS A 40 15.11 -11.00 6.95
N GLY A 41 14.02 -10.70 7.66
CA GLY A 41 14.01 -10.22 9.04
C GLY A 41 14.46 -8.77 9.14
N GLY A 42 13.78 -7.98 9.98
CA GLY A 42 14.08 -6.56 10.14
C GLY A 42 13.98 -5.77 8.83
N ALA A 43 12.99 -6.12 7.98
CA ALA A 43 12.89 -5.62 6.62
C ALA A 43 11.44 -5.27 6.26
N MET A 44 11.29 -4.18 5.52
CA MET A 44 10.04 -3.74 4.90
C MET A 44 10.22 -3.56 3.40
N THR A 45 9.14 -3.55 2.65
CA THR A 45 9.12 -2.93 1.32
C THR A 45 8.19 -1.74 1.31
N ILE A 46 8.46 -0.83 0.38
CA ILE A 46 7.49 0.16 -0.05
C ILE A 46 6.30 -0.53 -0.73
N ALA A 47 5.10 -0.05 -0.39
CA ALA A 47 3.94 -0.09 -1.26
C ALA A 47 3.77 1.31 -1.87
N ALA A 48 4.02 1.39 -3.17
CA ALA A 48 4.16 2.66 -3.85
C ALA A 48 2.87 3.00 -4.59
N ASN A 49 2.20 4.10 -4.22
CA ASN A 49 1.00 4.53 -4.93
C ASN A 49 1.37 4.97 -6.35
N GLY A 50 0.97 4.16 -7.33
CA GLY A 50 1.24 4.33 -8.76
C GLY A 50 0.41 5.42 -9.42
N ARG A 51 0.28 6.60 -8.80
CA ARG A 51 -0.60 7.71 -9.24
C ARG A 51 -0.32 8.20 -10.67
N SER A 52 0.89 7.98 -11.19
CA SER A 52 1.29 8.31 -12.56
C SER A 52 2.18 7.24 -13.17
N HIS A 53 2.22 7.18 -14.50
CA HIS A 53 3.05 6.22 -15.23
C HIS A 53 4.55 6.40 -14.91
N LEU A 54 5.01 7.64 -14.73
CA LEU A 54 6.42 7.92 -14.44
C LEU A 54 6.83 7.50 -13.02
N VAL A 55 5.90 7.57 -12.05
CA VAL A 55 6.14 7.04 -10.70
C VAL A 55 6.30 5.53 -10.73
N ILE A 56 5.38 4.81 -11.39
CA ILE A 56 5.47 3.35 -11.58
C ILE A 56 6.82 2.98 -12.19
N ARG A 57 7.24 3.70 -13.22
CA ARG A 57 8.52 3.45 -13.91
C ARG A 57 9.74 3.64 -13.02
N GLY A 58 9.76 4.71 -12.22
CA GLY A 58 10.89 4.99 -11.32
C GLY A 58 10.99 3.96 -10.19
N VAL A 59 9.85 3.59 -9.61
CA VAL A 59 9.77 2.60 -8.53
C VAL A 59 10.23 1.22 -9.00
N LEU A 60 9.78 0.77 -10.17
CA LEU A 60 10.18 -0.54 -10.72
C LEU A 60 11.68 -0.59 -11.08
N ALA A 61 12.24 0.51 -11.61
CA ALA A 61 13.67 0.62 -11.86
C ALA A 61 14.49 0.53 -10.55
N ALA A 62 14.03 1.20 -9.48
CA ALA A 62 14.65 1.15 -8.18
C ALA A 62 14.62 -0.27 -7.57
N ALA A 63 13.47 -0.93 -7.63
CA ALA A 63 13.29 -2.29 -7.12
C ALA A 63 14.23 -3.29 -7.82
N GLN A 64 14.34 -3.21 -9.15
CA GLN A 64 15.26 -4.04 -9.91
C GLN A 64 16.73 -3.77 -9.53
N ARG A 65 17.11 -2.50 -9.37
CA ARG A 65 18.46 -2.12 -8.95
C ARG A 65 18.79 -2.62 -7.55
N ALA A 66 17.82 -2.65 -6.65
CA ALA A 66 17.97 -3.09 -5.27
C ALA A 66 17.85 -4.63 -5.07
N ASP A 67 17.45 -5.38 -6.11
CA ASP A 67 16.98 -6.77 -5.97
C ASP A 67 15.91 -6.89 -4.85
N ALA A 68 14.93 -6.00 -4.88
CA ALA A 68 13.87 -5.93 -3.87
C ALA A 68 12.53 -6.39 -4.43
N ALA A 69 11.85 -7.27 -3.71
CA ALA A 69 10.45 -7.58 -3.95
C ALA A 69 9.61 -6.37 -3.51
N ILE A 70 8.63 -5.95 -4.33
CA ILE A 70 7.96 -4.66 -4.15
C ILE A 70 6.44 -4.73 -4.37
N ILE A 71 5.72 -3.72 -3.87
CA ILE A 71 4.29 -3.55 -4.06
C ILE A 71 4.04 -2.25 -4.84
N ILE A 72 3.25 -2.32 -5.91
CA ILE A 72 2.66 -1.15 -6.56
C ILE A 72 1.19 -1.12 -6.19
N GLU A 73 0.73 0.00 -5.64
CA GLU A 73 -0.64 0.12 -5.15
C GLU A 73 -1.35 1.35 -5.70
N ILE A 74 -2.66 1.40 -5.51
CA ILE A 74 -3.45 2.61 -5.69
C ILE A 74 -4.69 2.53 -4.82
N ALA A 75 -5.07 3.64 -4.20
CA ALA A 75 -6.23 3.67 -3.31
C ALA A 75 -7.55 3.68 -4.09
N LYS A 76 -8.64 3.20 -3.48
CA LYS A 76 -10.00 3.33 -4.06
C LYS A 76 -10.35 4.79 -4.37
N SER A 77 -9.96 5.73 -3.52
CA SER A 77 -10.19 7.16 -3.75
C SER A 77 -9.37 7.71 -4.94
N GLU A 78 -8.17 7.17 -5.16
CA GLU A 78 -7.25 7.58 -6.23
C GLU A 78 -7.66 7.01 -7.59
N GLY A 79 -7.94 5.71 -7.63
CA GLY A 79 -8.07 4.90 -8.85
C GLY A 79 -9.36 4.07 -8.94
N GLY A 80 -10.36 4.35 -8.11
CA GLY A 80 -11.68 3.71 -8.15
C GLY A 80 -12.66 4.38 -9.13
N ALA A 81 -13.96 4.19 -8.93
CA ALA A 81 -15.00 4.70 -9.84
C ALA A 81 -15.00 6.23 -9.99
N ASN A 82 -14.63 6.96 -8.92
CA ASN A 82 -14.52 8.43 -8.88
C ASN A 82 -13.06 8.88 -8.82
N ALA A 83 -12.19 8.23 -9.59
CA ALA A 83 -10.75 8.44 -9.60
C ALA A 83 -10.33 9.90 -9.88
N TYR A 84 -9.26 10.32 -9.20
CA TYR A 84 -8.50 11.54 -9.52
C TYR A 84 -7.09 11.25 -10.05
N CYS A 85 -6.79 9.98 -10.34
CA CYS A 85 -5.58 9.52 -11.01
C CYS A 85 -5.89 8.83 -12.35
N PRO A 86 -4.97 8.90 -13.33
CA PRO A 86 -5.07 8.17 -14.60
C PRO A 86 -4.89 6.65 -14.41
N THR A 87 -4.04 6.26 -13.46
CA THR A 87 -3.94 4.88 -13.00
C THR A 87 -5.20 4.53 -12.22
N SER A 88 -5.73 3.34 -12.45
CA SER A 88 -6.92 2.83 -11.79
C SER A 88 -6.75 1.38 -11.38
N LEU A 89 -7.64 0.92 -10.51
CA LEU A 89 -7.69 -0.49 -10.07
C LEU A 89 -7.85 -1.47 -11.24
N TRP A 90 -8.36 -1.01 -12.38
CA TRP A 90 -8.56 -1.83 -13.60
C TRP A 90 -7.46 -1.69 -14.65
N ASN A 91 -6.49 -0.79 -14.47
CA ASN A 91 -5.42 -0.58 -15.46
C ASN A 91 -4.01 -0.71 -14.88
N MET A 92 -3.85 -0.68 -13.56
CA MET A 92 -2.55 -0.69 -12.90
C MET A 92 -1.69 -1.90 -13.29
N ALA A 93 -2.24 -3.12 -13.26
CA ALA A 93 -1.49 -4.32 -13.65
C ALA A 93 -0.99 -4.25 -15.10
N ARG A 94 -1.77 -3.69 -16.03
CA ARG A 94 -1.37 -3.50 -17.43
C ARG A 94 -0.22 -2.51 -17.58
N GLN A 95 -0.24 -1.42 -16.80
CA GLN A 95 0.84 -0.45 -16.79
C GLN A 95 2.13 -1.04 -16.21
N VAL A 96 2.03 -1.72 -15.06
CA VAL A 96 3.17 -2.38 -14.41
C VAL A 96 3.76 -3.46 -15.32
N ASP A 97 2.92 -4.32 -15.89
CA ASP A 97 3.35 -5.37 -16.83
C ASP A 97 4.12 -4.79 -18.03
N ALA A 98 3.57 -3.75 -18.68
CA ALA A 98 4.22 -3.10 -19.82
C ALA A 98 5.60 -2.53 -19.45
N VAL A 99 5.70 -1.83 -18.32
CA VAL A 99 6.97 -1.24 -17.86
C VAL A 99 7.98 -2.31 -17.49
N MET A 100 7.56 -3.38 -16.80
CA MET A 100 8.46 -4.47 -16.44
C MET A 100 9.05 -5.16 -17.67
N ASN A 101 8.25 -5.37 -18.72
CA ASN A 101 8.74 -5.94 -19.98
C ASN A 101 9.66 -4.96 -20.74
N GLU A 102 9.33 -3.66 -20.78
CA GLU A 102 10.16 -2.64 -21.43
C GLU A 102 11.54 -2.54 -20.78
N LEU A 103 11.58 -2.48 -19.45
CA LEU A 103 12.81 -2.27 -18.67
C LEU A 103 13.55 -3.57 -18.33
N GLY A 104 12.96 -4.74 -18.61
CA GLY A 104 13.55 -6.04 -18.25
C GLY A 104 13.56 -6.30 -16.74
N VAL A 105 12.54 -5.82 -16.01
CA VAL A 105 12.40 -6.02 -14.56
C VAL A 105 11.99 -7.47 -14.29
N THR A 106 12.74 -8.11 -13.38
CA THR A 106 12.62 -9.53 -13.03
C THR A 106 12.39 -9.77 -11.54
N VAL A 107 12.50 -8.73 -10.70
CA VAL A 107 12.10 -8.85 -9.29
C VAL A 107 10.58 -9.08 -9.18
N PRO A 108 10.11 -9.83 -8.18
CA PRO A 108 8.68 -10.04 -7.97
C PRO A 108 7.95 -8.76 -7.56
N VAL A 109 6.76 -8.55 -8.11
CA VAL A 109 5.92 -7.37 -7.85
C VAL A 109 4.50 -7.81 -7.49
N ALA A 110 3.92 -7.26 -6.43
CA ALA A 110 2.48 -7.38 -6.18
C ALA A 110 1.73 -6.13 -6.63
N ILE A 111 0.50 -6.32 -7.10
CA ILE A 111 -0.44 -5.27 -7.49
C ILE A 111 -1.48 -5.19 -6.38
N HIS A 112 -1.50 -4.09 -5.63
CA HIS A 112 -2.30 -3.97 -4.41
C HIS A 112 -3.40 -2.91 -4.54
N THR A 113 -4.63 -3.27 -4.18
CA THR A 113 -5.69 -2.29 -3.95
C THR A 113 -5.52 -1.72 -2.55
N ASP A 114 -5.10 -0.46 -2.46
CA ASP A 114 -4.92 0.24 -1.18
C ASP A 114 -6.27 0.78 -0.67
N HIS A 115 -6.48 0.77 0.64
CA HIS A 115 -7.71 1.17 1.34
C HIS A 115 -9.00 0.98 0.52
N TYR A 116 -9.48 -0.26 0.33
CA TYR A 116 -10.86 -0.46 -0.11
C TYR A 116 -11.80 -0.09 1.06
N ALA A 117 -12.06 1.20 1.21
CA ALA A 117 -12.81 1.75 2.32
C ALA A 117 -14.27 1.27 2.31
N ILE A 118 -14.73 0.81 3.47
CA ILE A 118 -16.09 0.37 3.77
C ILE A 118 -16.57 1.16 4.98
N LYS A 119 -17.42 2.16 4.73
CA LYS A 119 -17.99 3.03 5.77
C LYS A 119 -19.45 2.68 6.07
N THR A 120 -20.11 2.00 5.14
CA THR A 120 -21.54 1.67 5.21
C THR A 120 -21.84 0.27 4.67
N GLN A 121 -23.03 -0.26 4.99
CA GLN A 121 -23.51 -1.50 4.38
C GLN A 121 -23.62 -1.39 2.84
N ALA A 122 -23.89 -0.20 2.29
CA ALA A 122 -23.92 0.00 0.86
C ALA A 122 -22.52 -0.19 0.24
N ASP A 123 -21.46 0.19 0.95
CA ASP A 123 -20.07 -0.06 0.51
C ASP A 123 -19.72 -1.54 0.52
N VAL A 124 -20.26 -2.31 1.48
CA VAL A 124 -20.14 -3.78 1.49
C VAL A 124 -20.78 -4.36 0.23
N GLU A 125 -22.01 -3.99 -0.08
CA GLU A 125 -22.70 -4.49 -1.28
C GLU A 125 -21.99 -4.06 -2.57
N ALA A 126 -21.46 -2.84 -2.64
CA ALA A 126 -20.63 -2.40 -3.75
C ALA A 126 -19.34 -3.23 -3.86
N GLY A 127 -18.67 -3.51 -2.73
CA GLY A 127 -17.45 -4.32 -2.67
C GLY A 127 -17.63 -5.73 -3.21
N LYS A 128 -18.77 -6.38 -2.89
CA LYS A 128 -19.12 -7.70 -3.44
C LYS A 128 -19.18 -7.72 -4.97
N VAL A 129 -19.44 -6.57 -5.60
CA VAL A 129 -19.50 -6.43 -7.06
C VAL A 129 -18.16 -5.97 -7.64
N GLU A 130 -17.52 -4.98 -7.04
CA GLU A 130 -16.31 -4.35 -7.57
C GLU A 130 -15.06 -5.22 -7.36
N ILE A 131 -14.89 -5.82 -6.18
CA ILE A 131 -13.65 -6.52 -5.81
C ILE A 131 -13.27 -7.64 -6.77
N PRO A 132 -14.20 -8.55 -7.19
CA PRO A 132 -13.88 -9.55 -8.20
C PRO A 132 -13.31 -8.95 -9.50
N SER A 133 -13.83 -7.79 -9.92
CA SER A 133 -13.39 -7.12 -11.15
C SER A 133 -11.96 -6.56 -11.06
N PHE A 134 -11.47 -6.24 -9.85
CA PHE A 134 -10.07 -5.85 -9.64
C PHE A 134 -9.13 -7.02 -9.89
N PHE A 135 -9.48 -8.21 -9.35
CA PHE A 135 -8.71 -9.44 -9.56
C PHE A 135 -8.75 -9.90 -11.01
N ASP A 136 -9.90 -9.76 -11.69
CA ASP A 136 -10.05 -9.98 -13.13
C ASP A 136 -9.16 -9.04 -13.96
N ALA A 137 -8.86 -7.85 -13.43
CA ALA A 137 -7.98 -6.86 -14.06
C ALA A 137 -6.49 -7.00 -13.67
N GLY A 138 -6.14 -8.00 -12.86
CA GLY A 138 -4.76 -8.34 -12.53
C GLY A 138 -4.25 -7.82 -11.18
N VAL A 139 -5.13 -7.33 -10.31
CA VAL A 139 -4.80 -7.11 -8.89
C VAL A 139 -4.40 -8.45 -8.24
N THR A 140 -3.42 -8.42 -7.35
CA THR A 140 -2.90 -9.61 -6.66
C THR A 140 -2.91 -9.52 -5.13
N SER A 141 -3.34 -8.38 -4.60
CA SER A 141 -3.49 -8.12 -3.17
C SER A 141 -4.49 -6.98 -2.91
N ILE A 142 -5.12 -6.96 -1.75
CA ILE A 142 -6.12 -5.94 -1.38
C ILE A 142 -6.07 -5.64 0.12
N ALA A 143 -6.23 -4.37 0.48
CA ALA A 143 -6.56 -3.91 1.82
C ALA A 143 -8.07 -3.68 1.94
N ILE A 144 -8.71 -4.39 2.87
CA ILE A 144 -10.10 -4.14 3.27
C ILE A 144 -10.08 -3.27 4.51
N ASP A 145 -10.43 -2.00 4.31
CA ASP A 145 -10.46 -1.01 5.36
C ASP A 145 -11.91 -0.75 5.77
N ALA A 146 -12.31 -1.36 6.89
CA ALA A 146 -13.56 -1.06 7.57
C ALA A 146 -13.29 -0.42 8.95
N SER A 147 -12.10 0.14 9.14
CA SER A 147 -11.61 0.65 10.43
C SER A 147 -12.30 1.94 10.89
N HIS A 148 -13.04 2.59 9.98
CA HIS A 148 -13.96 3.70 10.25
C HIS A 148 -15.24 3.27 10.96
N GLN A 149 -15.52 1.97 11.02
CA GLN A 149 -16.69 1.40 11.68
C GLN A 149 -16.34 0.90 13.10
N PRO A 150 -17.34 0.74 13.99
CA PRO A 150 -17.13 0.05 15.26
C PRO A 150 -16.52 -1.34 15.06
N ASP A 151 -15.78 -1.85 16.04
CA ASP A 151 -14.98 -3.07 15.90
C ASP A 151 -15.79 -4.29 15.41
N ASP A 152 -17.03 -4.46 15.89
CA ASP A 152 -17.92 -5.53 15.44
C ASP A 152 -18.27 -5.40 13.96
N GLU A 153 -18.64 -4.21 13.52
CA GLU A 153 -18.96 -3.93 12.11
C GLU A 153 -17.72 -4.02 11.21
N ASN A 154 -16.54 -3.62 11.70
CA ASN A 154 -15.27 -3.81 11.00
C ASN A 154 -15.01 -5.31 10.73
N LEU A 155 -15.11 -6.14 11.76
CA LEU A 155 -14.94 -7.60 11.62
C LEU A 155 -16.01 -8.21 10.71
N LEU A 156 -17.29 -7.83 10.88
CA LEU A 156 -18.40 -8.37 10.07
C LEU A 156 -18.26 -7.97 8.59
N ALA A 157 -17.82 -6.75 8.29
CA ALA A 157 -17.54 -6.30 6.93
C ALA A 157 -16.45 -7.14 6.26
N ASN A 158 -15.33 -7.38 6.96
CA ASN A 158 -14.26 -8.24 6.47
C ASN A 158 -14.76 -9.68 6.20
N ILE A 159 -15.54 -10.27 7.12
CA ILE A 159 -16.14 -11.60 6.94
C ILE A 159 -17.08 -11.63 5.73
N ALA A 160 -17.90 -10.60 5.54
CA ALA A 160 -18.87 -10.53 4.45
C ALA A 160 -18.22 -10.37 3.07
N ILE A 161 -17.07 -9.70 2.99
CA ILE A 161 -16.34 -9.44 1.75
C ILE A 161 -15.38 -10.58 1.37
N ASN A 162 -14.79 -11.28 2.34
CA ASN A 162 -13.77 -12.29 2.08
C ASN A 162 -14.15 -13.36 1.02
N PRO A 163 -15.41 -13.85 0.91
CA PRO A 163 -15.78 -14.79 -0.16
C PRO A 163 -15.56 -14.28 -1.59
N PHE A 164 -15.39 -12.97 -1.78
CA PHE A 164 -15.17 -12.32 -3.07
C PHE A 164 -13.67 -12.05 -3.35
N ILE A 165 -12.79 -12.43 -2.43
CA ILE A 165 -11.33 -12.31 -2.52
C ILE A 165 -10.74 -13.70 -2.81
N PRO A 166 -9.93 -13.88 -3.87
CA PRO A 166 -9.29 -15.16 -4.12
C PRO A 166 -8.36 -15.56 -2.98
N GLU A 167 -8.39 -16.83 -2.55
CA GLU A 167 -7.57 -17.33 -1.43
C GLU A 167 -6.05 -17.14 -1.62
N TRP A 168 -5.60 -17.06 -2.89
CA TRP A 168 -4.20 -16.84 -3.22
C TRP A 168 -3.77 -15.38 -3.08
N ALA A 169 -4.70 -14.42 -3.05
CA ALA A 169 -4.38 -12.98 -2.98
C ALA A 169 -3.86 -12.60 -1.60
N GLY A 170 -2.95 -11.63 -1.53
CA GLY A 170 -2.53 -11.05 -0.25
C GLY A 170 -3.66 -10.21 0.35
N LEU A 171 -3.95 -10.40 1.64
CA LEU A 171 -5.01 -9.69 2.35
C LEU A 171 -4.43 -8.77 3.43
N GLU A 172 -4.85 -7.51 3.41
CA GLU A 172 -4.59 -6.54 4.46
C GLU A 172 -5.91 -6.10 5.09
N THR A 173 -5.87 -5.82 6.39
CA THR A 173 -7.01 -5.30 7.17
C THR A 173 -6.54 -4.16 8.07
N GLU A 174 -7.45 -3.45 8.72
CA GLU A 174 -7.11 -2.22 9.44
C GLU A 174 -7.95 -2.02 10.70
N VAL A 175 -7.35 -1.38 11.71
CA VAL A 175 -8.00 -0.94 12.95
C VAL A 175 -7.59 0.49 13.32
N GLY A 176 -8.48 1.20 14.02
CA GLY A 176 -8.17 2.45 14.71
C GLY A 176 -8.55 3.76 14.01
N GLU A 177 -9.03 3.74 12.76
CA GLU A 177 -9.34 5.00 12.05
C GLU A 177 -10.62 5.69 12.54
N ILE A 178 -11.60 4.94 13.08
CA ILE A 178 -12.84 5.50 13.67
C ILE A 178 -12.56 6.56 14.76
N LYS A 179 -11.39 6.52 15.39
CA LYS A 179 -11.02 7.44 16.46
C LYS A 179 -10.32 8.72 15.95
N GLY A 180 -10.18 8.88 14.63
CA GLY A 180 -9.51 10.01 14.00
C GLY A 180 -8.03 10.14 14.37
N THR A 181 -7.46 11.33 14.17
CA THR A 181 -6.04 11.61 14.40
C THR A 181 -5.61 11.58 15.88
N GLU A 182 -6.57 11.59 16.81
CA GLU A 182 -6.29 11.62 18.25
C GLU A 182 -6.37 10.24 18.93
N GLY A 183 -7.05 9.26 18.32
CA GLY A 183 -7.22 7.95 18.93
C GLY A 183 -6.30 6.88 18.34
N LEU A 184 -5.42 6.35 19.19
CA LEU A 184 -4.51 5.27 18.82
C LEU A 184 -5.21 3.91 18.87
N SER A 185 -4.74 2.98 18.05
CA SER A 185 -5.13 1.56 18.10
C SER A 185 -4.68 0.92 19.42
N SER A 186 -5.38 -0.11 19.87
CA SER A 186 -4.94 -0.93 21.03
C SER A 186 -4.66 -2.40 20.68
N PRO A 187 -3.90 -3.12 21.53
CA PRO A 187 -3.73 -4.56 21.38
C PRO A 187 -5.06 -5.33 21.40
N GLU A 188 -6.03 -4.91 22.22
CA GLU A 188 -7.34 -5.55 22.32
C GLU A 188 -8.15 -5.45 21.04
N GLU A 189 -8.16 -4.27 20.39
CA GLU A 189 -8.85 -4.03 19.11
C GLU A 189 -8.24 -4.88 17.99
N ALA A 190 -6.91 -4.84 17.88
CA ALA A 190 -6.18 -5.62 16.89
C ALA A 190 -6.38 -7.13 17.09
N LEU A 191 -6.29 -7.61 18.35
CA LEU A 191 -6.55 -9.01 18.68
C LEU A 191 -7.98 -9.42 18.34
N PHE A 192 -8.97 -8.60 18.70
CA PHE A 192 -10.37 -8.89 18.41
C PHE A 192 -10.61 -9.12 16.92
N LEU A 193 -10.09 -8.23 16.07
CA LEU A 193 -10.22 -8.36 14.62
C LEU A 193 -9.54 -9.65 14.12
N ILE A 194 -8.26 -9.85 14.46
CA ILE A 194 -7.48 -10.98 13.94
C ILE A 194 -8.00 -12.33 14.45
N GLN A 195 -8.43 -12.42 15.70
CA GLN A 195 -9.04 -13.64 16.24
C GLN A 195 -10.37 -13.95 15.54
N GLY A 196 -11.21 -12.93 15.34
CA GLY A 196 -12.46 -13.10 14.60
C GLY A 196 -12.24 -13.58 13.18
N LEU A 197 -11.31 -12.97 12.45
CA LEU A 197 -10.95 -13.43 11.11
C LEU A 197 -10.44 -14.88 11.13
N ASN A 198 -9.55 -15.21 12.05
CA ASN A 198 -8.99 -16.56 12.18
C ASN A 198 -10.08 -17.62 12.45
N ALA A 199 -11.06 -17.32 13.30
CA ALA A 199 -12.19 -18.21 13.60
C ALA A 199 -13.05 -18.51 12.37
N HIS A 200 -13.08 -17.60 11.40
CA HIS A 200 -13.77 -17.75 10.13
C HIS A 200 -12.86 -18.27 8.99
N ASN A 201 -11.67 -18.78 9.32
CA ASN A 201 -10.66 -19.27 8.37
C ASN A 201 -10.20 -18.17 7.39
N ILE A 202 -10.14 -16.94 7.89
CA ILE A 202 -9.61 -15.77 7.17
C ILE A 202 -8.27 -15.42 7.82
N HIS A 203 -7.24 -15.33 6.99
CA HIS A 203 -5.87 -15.07 7.44
C HIS A 203 -5.35 -13.83 6.75
N ALA A 204 -5.40 -12.69 7.46
CA ALA A 204 -4.78 -11.47 6.99
C ALA A 204 -3.25 -11.65 6.97
N ASP A 205 -2.62 -11.18 5.90
CA ASP A 205 -1.17 -11.13 5.79
C ASP A 205 -0.64 -9.88 6.48
N TRP A 206 -1.37 -8.77 6.35
CA TRP A 206 -1.06 -7.49 6.95
C TRP A 206 -2.18 -6.92 7.81
N ILE A 207 -1.79 -6.12 8.81
CA ILE A 207 -2.68 -5.24 9.56
C ILE A 207 -2.11 -3.81 9.59
N ALA A 208 -2.92 -2.84 9.21
CA ALA A 208 -2.65 -1.43 9.39
C ALA A 208 -3.22 -0.95 10.73
N LEU A 209 -2.49 -0.02 11.35
CA LEU A 209 -2.79 0.50 12.69
C LEU A 209 -2.76 2.02 12.64
N ASN A 210 -3.73 2.67 13.28
CA ASN A 210 -3.56 4.05 13.69
C ASN A 210 -2.55 4.12 14.86
N ASN A 211 -1.29 4.45 14.55
CA ASN A 211 -0.20 4.59 15.51
C ASN A 211 0.32 6.04 15.61
N GLY A 212 -0.49 7.03 15.19
CA GLY A 212 -0.19 8.46 15.28
C GLY A 212 0.34 9.11 14.00
N THR A 213 0.49 8.34 12.91
CA THR A 213 0.82 8.88 11.57
C THR A 213 -0.37 9.51 10.88
N THR A 214 -0.12 10.51 10.03
CA THR A 214 -1.13 11.16 9.19
C THR A 214 -0.88 10.91 7.71
N HIS A 215 -1.94 10.93 6.91
CA HIS A 215 -1.83 10.87 5.45
C HIS A 215 -1.47 12.23 4.86
N GLY A 216 -0.65 12.24 3.82
CA GLY A 216 -0.31 13.46 3.08
C GLY A 216 0.99 14.12 3.53
N ILE A 217 0.92 15.40 3.89
CA ILE A 217 2.06 16.25 4.25
C ILE A 217 2.02 16.39 5.77
N GLU A 218 3.08 15.94 6.44
CA GLU A 218 3.14 15.94 7.90
C GLU A 218 3.20 17.39 8.43
N ALA A 219 2.27 17.75 9.32
CA ALA A 219 2.10 19.11 9.85
C ALA A 219 2.13 19.19 11.39
N SER A 220 2.10 18.06 12.09
CA SER A 220 1.82 17.94 13.52
C SER A 220 3.00 17.49 14.38
N GLY A 221 4.01 16.84 13.79
CA GLY A 221 5.17 16.30 14.49
C GLY A 221 4.88 15.14 15.47
N SER A 222 3.64 14.64 15.56
CA SER A 222 3.26 13.52 16.44
C SER A 222 4.07 12.25 16.09
N GLY A 223 4.18 11.98 14.79
CA GLY A 223 4.98 10.91 14.20
C GLY A 223 4.58 9.51 14.67
N ILE A 224 5.33 8.51 14.19
CA ILE A 224 5.09 7.09 14.46
C ILE A 224 5.32 6.73 15.94
N ASN A 225 4.37 6.02 16.58
CA ASN A 225 4.54 5.39 17.90
C ASN A 225 5.07 3.95 17.76
N VAL A 226 6.39 3.79 17.94
CA VAL A 226 7.08 2.51 17.72
C VAL A 226 6.76 1.51 18.82
N GLU A 227 6.72 1.95 20.08
CA GLU A 227 6.47 1.12 21.24
C GLU A 227 5.06 0.51 21.21
N LEU A 228 4.04 1.30 20.85
CA LEU A 228 2.68 0.80 20.66
C LEU A 228 2.61 -0.22 19.52
N THR A 229 3.30 0.06 18.41
CA THR A 229 3.33 -0.84 17.25
C THR A 229 3.98 -2.18 17.61
N GLU A 230 5.06 -2.15 18.39
CA GLU A 230 5.72 -3.35 18.93
C GLU A 230 4.78 -4.13 19.87
N GLU A 231 4.08 -3.45 20.78
CA GLU A 231 3.12 -4.06 21.71
C GLU A 231 2.00 -4.81 20.97
N ILE A 232 1.38 -4.17 19.98
CA ILE A 232 0.32 -4.76 19.16
C ILE A 232 0.86 -5.95 18.37
N HIS A 233 2.03 -5.83 17.72
CA HIS A 233 2.61 -6.94 16.98
C HIS A 233 2.98 -8.14 17.85
N ASN A 234 3.46 -7.89 19.08
CA ASN A 234 3.71 -8.96 20.04
C ASN A 234 2.42 -9.69 20.42
N ALA A 235 1.31 -8.96 20.59
CA ALA A 235 0.00 -9.56 20.83
C ALA A 235 -0.48 -10.42 19.64
N LEU A 236 -0.20 -9.98 18.41
CA LEU A 236 -0.59 -10.68 17.18
C LEU A 236 0.35 -11.80 16.74
N ALA A 237 1.50 -11.96 17.39
CA ALA A 237 2.51 -12.96 17.03
C ALA A 237 1.96 -14.40 16.85
N PRO A 238 0.98 -14.90 17.64
CA PRO A 238 0.38 -16.21 17.43
C PRO A 238 -0.29 -16.40 16.06
N TYR A 239 -0.74 -15.33 15.41
CA TYR A 239 -1.44 -15.38 14.12
C TYR A 239 -0.52 -15.14 12.92
N GLY A 240 0.73 -14.74 13.16
CA GLY A 240 1.72 -14.51 12.12
C GLY A 240 1.42 -13.32 11.19
N VAL A 241 0.47 -12.46 11.56
CA VAL A 241 0.14 -11.23 10.82
C VAL A 241 1.33 -10.27 10.91
N SER A 242 1.61 -9.56 9.82
CA SER A 242 2.65 -8.54 9.76
C SER A 242 2.04 -7.14 9.78
N GLY A 243 2.79 -6.14 10.21
CA GLY A 243 2.32 -4.74 10.14
C GLY A 243 2.37 -4.19 8.71
N ALA A 244 1.43 -3.28 8.42
CA ALA A 244 1.48 -2.33 7.31
C ALA A 244 1.54 -0.91 7.87
N GLN A 245 2.66 -0.21 7.63
CA GLN A 245 2.82 1.18 8.06
C GLN A 245 2.23 2.12 7.00
N HIS A 246 1.09 2.72 7.33
CA HIS A 246 0.49 3.76 6.50
C HIS A 246 1.11 5.13 6.78
N GLY A 247 0.77 6.13 5.96
CA GLY A 247 1.22 7.52 6.17
C GLY A 247 2.74 7.72 6.21
N THR A 248 3.54 6.99 5.43
CA THR A 248 5.01 7.01 5.57
C THR A 248 5.68 8.28 5.01
N SER A 249 5.04 8.99 4.08
CA SER A 249 5.62 10.18 3.46
C SER A 249 5.83 11.30 4.49
N GLY A 250 7.08 11.74 4.65
CA GLY A 250 7.44 12.80 5.60
C GLY A 250 7.76 12.33 7.01
N ASN A 251 7.70 11.01 7.28
CA ASN A 251 8.12 10.45 8.56
C ASN A 251 9.63 10.35 8.69
N ASP A 252 10.10 10.55 9.92
CA ASP A 252 11.49 10.42 10.31
C ASP A 252 12.06 9.03 9.96
N SER A 253 13.18 9.04 9.23
CA SER A 253 13.83 7.80 8.75
C SER A 253 14.33 6.91 9.89
N ASP A 254 14.70 7.48 11.04
CA ASP A 254 15.13 6.69 12.19
C ASP A 254 13.94 6.01 12.87
N ARG A 255 12.77 6.66 12.92
CA ARG A 255 11.52 5.99 13.33
C ARG A 255 11.12 4.87 12.36
N LEU A 256 11.25 5.07 11.05
CA LEU A 256 10.97 4.02 10.06
C LEU A 256 11.93 2.83 10.18
N ARG A 257 13.22 3.08 10.42
CA ARG A 257 14.19 2.03 10.76
C ARG A 257 13.78 1.31 12.05
N ALA A 258 13.39 2.05 13.08
CA ALA A 258 12.95 1.45 14.33
C ALA A 258 11.69 0.58 14.15
N ILE A 259 10.74 0.97 13.28
CA ILE A 259 9.61 0.11 12.92
C ILE A 259 10.08 -1.17 12.24
N ALA A 260 10.98 -1.08 11.25
CA ALA A 260 11.52 -2.26 10.59
C ALA A 260 12.25 -3.19 11.57
N GLU A 261 13.06 -2.63 12.46
CA GLU A 261 13.96 -3.39 13.35
C GLU A 261 13.27 -3.97 14.59
N LYS A 262 12.34 -3.24 15.20
CA LYS A 262 11.74 -3.60 16.49
C LYS A 262 10.39 -4.30 16.37
N THR A 263 9.79 -4.30 15.19
CA THR A 263 8.43 -4.80 15.00
C THR A 263 8.37 -5.88 13.90
N THR A 264 7.17 -6.38 13.59
CA THR A 264 6.98 -7.35 12.49
C THR A 264 6.36 -6.73 11.23
N THR A 265 6.42 -5.40 11.11
CA THR A 265 6.03 -4.66 9.90
C THR A 265 6.87 -5.09 8.72
N THR A 266 6.22 -5.30 7.57
CA THR A 266 6.87 -5.69 6.31
C THR A 266 6.45 -4.85 5.11
N LYS A 267 5.43 -3.99 5.27
CA LYS A 267 4.89 -3.11 4.24
C LYS A 267 4.87 -1.67 4.77
N ALA A 268 5.21 -0.69 3.93
CA ALA A 268 5.08 0.73 4.22
C ALA A 268 4.54 1.52 3.01
N ASN A 269 3.43 2.24 3.16
CA ASN A 269 2.76 2.95 2.06
C ASN A 269 3.41 4.32 1.81
N VAL A 270 3.75 4.62 0.55
CA VAL A 270 4.35 5.91 0.16
C VAL A 270 3.69 6.42 -1.12
N ALA A 271 3.08 7.60 -1.04
CA ALA A 271 2.35 8.22 -2.15
C ALA A 271 2.86 9.62 -2.49
N THR A 272 2.69 10.55 -1.55
CA THR A 272 2.87 12.00 -1.77
C THR A 272 4.30 12.33 -2.17
N ALA A 273 5.30 11.74 -1.50
CA ALA A 273 6.71 11.97 -1.81
C ALA A 273 7.04 11.63 -3.27
N LEU A 274 6.60 10.46 -3.76
CA LEU A 274 6.90 9.98 -5.12
C LEU A 274 6.33 10.93 -6.19
N GLN A 275 5.10 11.39 -5.98
CA GLN A 275 4.44 12.34 -6.88
C GLN A 275 5.21 13.66 -6.92
N LEU A 276 5.48 14.26 -5.76
CA LEU A 276 6.16 15.55 -5.64
C LEU A 276 7.58 15.51 -6.22
N LEU A 277 8.31 14.43 -5.93
CA LEU A 277 9.64 14.18 -6.51
C LEU A 277 9.59 14.10 -8.04
N SER A 278 8.59 13.40 -8.59
CA SER A 278 8.41 13.29 -10.04
C SER A 278 8.16 14.66 -10.66
N TRP A 279 7.43 15.55 -9.98
CA TRP A 279 7.18 16.93 -10.43
C TRP A 279 8.36 17.88 -10.19
N GLY A 280 9.40 17.42 -9.50
CA GLY A 280 10.58 18.24 -9.22
C GLY A 280 10.32 19.29 -8.15
N MET A 281 9.44 18.97 -7.20
CA MET A 281 9.29 19.74 -5.97
C MET A 281 10.42 19.41 -5.00
N GLU A 282 10.72 20.37 -4.14
CA GLU A 282 11.58 20.18 -3.00
C GLU A 282 10.87 19.35 -1.94
N VAL A 283 11.52 18.27 -1.55
CA VAL A 283 11.13 17.44 -0.42
C VAL A 283 12.33 17.36 0.53
N ASN A 284 12.07 17.28 1.82
CA ASN A 284 13.13 17.06 2.79
C ASN A 284 13.64 15.61 2.71
N GLU A 285 14.65 15.28 3.52
CA GLU A 285 15.24 13.94 3.58
C GLU A 285 14.25 12.83 4.00
N PHE A 286 13.10 13.21 4.57
CA PHE A 286 12.01 12.32 4.98
C PHE A 286 10.91 12.18 3.92
N GLY A 287 11.04 12.86 2.78
CA GLY A 287 10.04 12.88 1.72
C GLY A 287 8.83 13.77 2.01
N ASN A 288 8.89 14.65 3.03
CA ASN A 288 7.86 15.67 3.26
C ASN A 288 8.05 16.84 2.29
N ALA A 289 6.95 17.43 1.82
CA ALA A 289 7.01 18.60 0.96
C ALA A 289 7.63 19.80 1.70
N VAL A 290 8.56 20.51 1.06
CA VAL A 290 9.00 21.82 1.55
C VAL A 290 8.10 22.88 0.95
N MET A 291 7.49 23.69 1.81
CA MET A 291 6.61 24.79 1.43
C MET A 291 7.25 26.14 1.73
N ASP A 292 6.87 27.15 0.96
CA ASP A 292 7.25 28.55 1.22
C ASP A 292 6.38 29.18 2.33
N GLU A 293 6.64 30.46 2.64
CA GLU A 293 5.92 31.24 3.66
C GLU A 293 4.41 31.37 3.39
N ASN A 294 3.97 31.13 2.14
CA ASN A 294 2.56 31.18 1.74
C ASN A 294 1.90 29.79 1.74
N GLY A 295 2.63 28.73 2.10
CA GLY A 295 2.16 27.34 2.06
C GLY A 295 2.17 26.74 0.65
N ASP A 296 2.94 27.32 -0.28
CA ASP A 296 3.06 26.82 -1.65
C ASP A 296 4.25 25.87 -1.82
N LEU A 297 4.09 24.86 -2.67
CA LEU A 297 5.13 23.90 -3.01
C LEU A 297 6.32 24.59 -3.70
N ILE A 298 7.53 24.30 -3.24
CA ILE A 298 8.75 24.86 -3.82
C ILE A 298 9.21 24.02 -5.02
N LYS A 299 9.23 24.63 -6.21
CA LYS A 299 9.76 24.01 -7.44
C LYS A 299 11.28 24.15 -7.49
N ILE A 300 11.99 23.02 -7.62
CA ILE A 300 13.43 23.05 -7.88
C ILE A 300 13.67 23.31 -9.37
N LYS A 301 14.43 24.35 -9.68
CA LYS A 301 14.75 24.73 -11.07
C LYS A 301 15.51 23.61 -11.77
N GLY A 302 15.06 23.22 -12.96
CA GLY A 302 15.70 22.21 -13.80
C GLY A 302 15.44 20.76 -13.37
N GLU A 303 14.56 20.51 -12.40
CA GLU A 303 14.21 19.18 -11.90
C GLU A 303 12.80 18.75 -12.30
N GLY A 304 12.49 17.45 -12.32
CA GLY A 304 11.13 16.97 -12.60
C GLY A 304 10.53 17.50 -13.91
N LEU A 305 9.27 17.96 -13.88
CA LEU A 305 8.61 18.58 -15.04
C LEU A 305 9.13 20.00 -15.31
N THR A 306 8.93 20.47 -16.53
CA THR A 306 9.30 21.83 -16.96
C THR A 306 8.60 22.91 -16.16
N GLU A 307 9.27 24.04 -15.98
CA GLU A 307 8.74 25.22 -15.30
C GLU A 307 7.48 25.75 -15.98
N GLU A 308 7.43 25.72 -17.31
CA GLU A 308 6.25 26.14 -18.07
C GLU A 308 5.03 25.28 -17.76
N LEU A 309 5.21 23.95 -17.68
CA LEU A 309 4.12 23.05 -17.31
C LEU A 309 3.73 23.23 -15.84
N TRP A 310 4.70 23.51 -14.95
CA TRP A 310 4.40 23.79 -13.54
C TRP A 310 3.54 25.04 -13.38
N VAL A 311 3.85 26.11 -14.10
CA VAL A 311 3.06 27.35 -14.10
C VAL A 311 1.63 27.08 -14.56
N GLU A 312 1.46 26.26 -15.59
CA GLU A 312 0.13 25.85 -16.07
C GLU A 312 -0.64 25.03 -15.02
N MET A 313 0.04 24.08 -14.37
CA MET A 313 -0.52 23.28 -13.28
C MET A 313 -0.98 24.13 -12.10
N LYS A 314 -0.16 25.11 -11.69
CA LYS A 314 -0.50 26.05 -10.62
C LYS A 314 -1.68 26.93 -10.99
N ALA A 315 -1.72 27.48 -12.20
CA ALA A 315 -2.85 28.28 -12.67
C ALA A 315 -4.16 27.48 -12.66
N TYR A 316 -4.14 26.22 -13.10
CA TYR A 316 -5.29 25.33 -13.03
C TYR A 316 -5.70 25.04 -11.57
N ALA A 317 -4.73 24.79 -10.70
CA ALA A 317 -4.98 24.55 -9.28
C ALA A 317 -5.67 25.76 -8.63
N ASP A 318 -5.18 26.97 -8.89
CA ASP A 318 -5.76 28.22 -8.39
C ASP A 318 -7.19 28.42 -8.91
N GLU A 319 -7.44 28.16 -10.20
CA GLU A 319 -8.78 28.23 -10.80
C GLU A 319 -9.77 27.25 -10.14
N LYS A 320 -9.30 26.05 -9.78
CA LYS A 320 -10.11 24.99 -9.15
C LYS A 320 -10.09 25.02 -7.62
N GLY A 321 -9.40 25.98 -7.00
CA GLY A 321 -9.25 26.04 -5.54
C GLY A 321 -8.48 24.84 -4.95
N ILE A 322 -7.64 24.17 -5.73
CA ILE A 322 -6.81 23.04 -5.29
C ILE A 322 -5.58 23.57 -4.55
N LYS A 323 -5.39 23.17 -3.29
CA LYS A 323 -4.29 23.63 -2.42
C LYS A 323 -3.76 22.51 -1.52
N GLY A 324 -2.54 22.65 -1.02
CA GLY A 324 -1.95 21.75 -0.03
C GLY A 324 -1.98 20.27 -0.45
N SER A 325 -2.43 19.38 0.44
CA SER A 325 -2.53 17.93 0.15
C SER A 325 -3.42 17.60 -1.07
N ASN A 326 -4.34 18.49 -1.46
CA ASN A 326 -5.20 18.30 -2.63
C ASN A 326 -4.48 18.42 -3.98
N PHE A 327 -3.21 18.85 -4.02
CA PHE A 327 -2.42 18.81 -5.26
C PHE A 327 -2.38 17.42 -5.91
N LYS A 328 -2.65 16.33 -5.15
CA LYS A 328 -2.89 14.97 -5.67
C LYS A 328 -3.96 14.90 -6.78
N LYS A 329 -4.94 15.81 -6.80
CA LYS A 329 -5.99 15.88 -7.83
C LYS A 329 -5.51 16.41 -9.18
N LEU A 330 -4.27 16.90 -9.29
CA LEU A 330 -3.69 17.33 -10.57
C LEU A 330 -3.19 16.16 -11.43
N ASN A 331 -3.06 14.95 -10.90
CA ASN A 331 -2.59 13.80 -11.69
C ASN A 331 -3.48 13.56 -12.92
N LEU A 332 -4.80 13.44 -12.74
CA LEU A 332 -5.71 13.17 -13.84
C LEU A 332 -5.71 14.23 -14.96
N PRO A 333 -5.87 15.54 -14.70
CA PRO A 333 -5.89 16.55 -15.76
C PRO A 333 -4.54 16.77 -16.46
N PHE A 334 -3.41 16.41 -15.82
CA PHE A 334 -2.08 16.71 -16.35
C PHE A 334 -1.26 15.51 -16.83
N GLU A 335 -1.68 14.26 -16.59
CA GLU A 335 -0.91 13.08 -16.99
C GLU A 335 -0.52 13.11 -18.47
N ASN A 336 -1.46 13.37 -19.38
CA ASN A 336 -1.16 13.40 -20.81
C ASN A 336 -0.20 14.52 -21.19
N LYS A 337 -0.23 15.66 -20.49
CA LYS A 337 0.72 16.77 -20.71
C LYS A 337 2.10 16.40 -20.18
N ILE A 338 2.17 15.74 -19.03
CA ILE A 338 3.40 15.20 -18.46
C ILE A 338 4.03 14.17 -19.40
N LEU A 339 3.22 13.24 -19.93
CA LEU A 339 3.68 12.22 -20.89
C LEU A 339 4.03 12.81 -22.27
N GLY A 340 3.45 13.96 -22.62
CA GLY A 340 3.78 14.72 -23.83
C GLY A 340 5.10 15.50 -23.76
N GLN A 341 5.73 15.57 -22.58
CA GLN A 341 7.04 16.21 -22.42
C GLN A 341 8.13 15.45 -23.18
N SER A 342 9.26 16.13 -23.43
CA SER A 342 10.42 15.51 -24.08
C SER A 342 10.91 14.28 -23.31
N ARG A 343 11.61 13.39 -24.02
CA ARG A 343 12.16 12.17 -23.41
C ARG A 343 13.07 12.49 -22.24
N GLU A 344 13.92 13.50 -22.38
CA GLU A 344 14.88 13.93 -21.37
C GLU A 344 14.16 14.38 -20.09
N VAL A 345 13.05 15.12 -20.22
CA VAL A 345 12.24 15.53 -19.07
C VAL A 345 11.61 14.31 -18.39
N ARG A 346 10.97 13.41 -19.15
CA ARG A 346 10.35 12.20 -18.58
C ARG A 346 11.36 11.28 -17.89
N GLU A 347 12.56 11.15 -18.46
CA GLU A 347 13.66 10.38 -17.86
C GLU A 347 14.16 11.03 -16.57
N ARG A 348 14.33 12.36 -16.53
CA ARG A 348 14.66 13.09 -15.30
C ARG A 348 13.61 12.92 -14.20
N MET A 349 12.32 13.02 -14.55
CA MET A 349 11.21 12.79 -13.61
C MET A 349 11.26 11.37 -13.05
N THR A 350 11.43 10.36 -13.92
CA THR A 350 11.56 8.95 -13.51
C THR A 350 12.75 8.76 -12.57
N LYS A 351 13.91 9.36 -12.91
CA LYS A 351 15.17 9.16 -12.20
C LYS A 351 15.12 9.67 -10.75
N ARG A 352 14.44 10.79 -10.50
CA ARG A 352 14.25 11.30 -9.13
C ARG A 352 13.46 10.32 -8.25
N VAL A 353 12.41 9.72 -8.81
CA VAL A 353 11.62 8.68 -8.12
C VAL A 353 12.46 7.43 -7.90
N GLU A 354 13.24 7.02 -8.90
CA GLU A 354 14.14 5.87 -8.81
C GLU A 354 15.16 6.03 -7.68
N GLU A 355 15.89 7.15 -7.62
CA GLU A 355 16.92 7.35 -6.59
C GLU A 355 16.32 7.38 -5.18
N PHE A 356 15.23 8.12 -4.97
CA PHE A 356 14.56 8.16 -3.68
C PHE A 356 14.08 6.76 -3.23
N THR A 357 13.42 6.04 -4.14
CA THR A 357 12.90 4.70 -3.84
C THR A 357 14.03 3.72 -3.57
N TYR A 358 15.14 3.80 -4.31
CA TYR A 358 16.30 2.94 -4.11
C TYR A 358 16.94 3.16 -2.72
N THR A 359 17.15 4.42 -2.33
CA THR A 359 17.63 4.77 -1.00
C THR A 359 16.69 4.28 0.08
N LEU A 360 15.38 4.48 -0.06
CA LEU A 360 14.40 4.00 0.92
C LEU A 360 14.46 2.47 1.08
N LEU A 361 14.47 1.73 -0.03
CA LEU A 361 14.54 0.27 -0.04
C LEU A 361 15.84 -0.26 0.61
N THR A 362 16.97 0.39 0.37
CA THR A 362 18.29 -0.15 0.75
C THR A 362 18.83 0.38 2.08
N GLU A 363 18.56 1.64 2.41
CA GLU A 363 19.16 2.33 3.56
C GLU A 363 18.18 2.55 4.73
N VAL A 364 16.87 2.38 4.51
CA VAL A 364 15.84 2.55 5.54
C VAL A 364 15.11 1.23 5.79
N PHE A 365 14.65 0.56 4.72
CA PHE A 365 13.78 -0.60 4.85
C PHE A 365 14.49 -1.96 4.78
N ASN A 366 15.81 -2.01 4.53
CA ASN A 366 16.57 -3.28 4.44
C ASN A 366 15.95 -4.31 3.46
N ALA A 367 15.32 -3.83 2.38
CA ALA A 367 14.61 -4.62 1.39
C ALA A 367 15.54 -5.30 0.37
N GLY A 368 16.81 -4.92 0.31
CA GLY A 368 17.76 -5.42 -0.67
C GLY A 368 17.95 -6.94 -0.59
N GLY A 369 17.88 -7.62 -1.73
CA GLY A 369 17.98 -9.09 -1.85
C GLY A 369 16.68 -9.86 -1.58
N THR A 370 15.59 -9.18 -1.25
CA THR A 370 14.29 -9.83 -1.03
C THR A 370 13.65 -10.33 -2.32
N GLY A 371 14.04 -9.79 -3.48
CA GLY A 371 13.63 -10.29 -4.79
C GLY A 371 14.04 -11.75 -4.98
N ALA A 372 15.32 -12.05 -4.72
CA ALA A 372 15.83 -13.43 -4.72
C ALA A 372 15.15 -14.33 -3.68
N LEU A 373 14.90 -13.83 -2.45
CA LEU A 373 14.22 -14.60 -1.41
C LEU A 373 12.77 -14.96 -1.81
N CYS A 374 12.07 -14.02 -2.45
CA CYS A 374 10.72 -14.23 -2.96
C CYS A 374 10.70 -15.27 -4.09
N ILE A 375 11.63 -15.19 -5.04
CA ILE A 375 11.81 -16.23 -6.08
C ILE A 375 12.07 -17.60 -5.45
N GLN A 376 12.94 -17.66 -4.44
CA GLN A 376 13.22 -18.90 -3.73
C GLN A 376 11.94 -19.48 -3.07
N ASP A 377 11.15 -18.65 -2.38
CA ASP A 377 9.91 -19.10 -1.71
C ASP A 377 8.87 -19.61 -2.73
N ILE A 378 8.74 -18.97 -3.89
CA ILE A 378 7.90 -19.44 -5.00
C ILE A 378 8.33 -20.83 -5.46
N LEU A 379 9.65 -21.06 -5.60
CA LEU A 379 10.19 -22.34 -6.04
C LEU A 379 10.06 -23.45 -4.99
N GLU A 380 10.21 -23.09 -3.71
CA GLU A 380 10.04 -24.00 -2.56
C GLU A 380 8.59 -24.42 -2.40
N THR A 381 7.66 -23.47 -2.52
CA THR A 381 6.22 -23.71 -2.42
C THR A 381 5.70 -24.44 -3.67
N GLY A 382 6.21 -24.12 -4.85
CA GLY A 382 5.87 -24.80 -6.10
C GLY A 382 4.54 -24.35 -6.73
N THR A 383 3.97 -23.23 -6.32
CA THR A 383 2.65 -22.74 -6.76
C THR A 383 2.52 -21.21 -6.62
N TYR A 384 1.47 -20.60 -7.19
CA TYR A 384 1.17 -19.17 -7.04
C TYR A 384 0.49 -18.86 -5.70
N ASN A 385 0.02 -19.89 -4.97
CA ASN A 385 -0.65 -19.75 -3.69
C ASN A 385 0.21 -20.31 -2.55
N PRO A 386 0.92 -19.47 -1.79
CA PRO A 386 1.75 -19.95 -0.69
C PRO A 386 0.97 -20.43 0.54
N GLY A 387 -0.36 -20.23 0.57
CA GLY A 387 -1.21 -20.57 1.71
C GLY A 387 -1.11 -19.58 2.87
N PRO A 388 -1.90 -19.77 3.94
CA PRO A 388 -1.88 -18.89 5.10
C PRO A 388 -0.58 -19.04 5.92
N LYS A 389 -0.25 -18.01 6.72
CA LYS A 389 0.90 -18.03 7.65
C LYS A 389 0.61 -18.74 8.98
N SER A 390 -0.66 -18.95 9.29
CA SER A 390 -1.12 -19.58 10.54
C SER A 390 -2.28 -20.53 10.27
N GLU A 391 -2.46 -21.50 11.16
CA GLU A 391 -3.63 -22.36 11.19
C GLU A 391 -4.83 -21.67 11.87
N VAL A 392 -6.02 -22.25 11.74
CA VAL A 392 -7.19 -21.84 12.54
C VAL A 392 -6.98 -22.27 13.98
N LYS A 393 -7.06 -21.30 14.90
CA LYS A 393 -6.85 -21.45 16.35
C LYS A 393 -8.10 -21.14 17.15
N GLU A 394 -8.94 -20.26 16.63
CA GLU A 394 -10.16 -19.80 17.27
C GLU A 394 -11.34 -20.71 16.90
N ASP A 395 -12.23 -20.95 17.87
CA ASP A 395 -13.45 -21.73 17.63
C ASP A 395 -14.52 -20.84 17.00
N LYS A 396 -14.93 -21.16 15.77
CA LYS A 396 -16.01 -20.44 15.06
C LYS A 396 -17.30 -20.31 15.89
N ALA A 397 -17.62 -21.25 16.77
CA ALA A 397 -18.79 -21.18 17.64
C ALA A 397 -18.70 -20.07 18.71
N GLU A 398 -17.49 -19.57 18.99
CA GLU A 398 -17.24 -18.41 19.86
C GLU A 398 -17.27 -17.07 19.12
N TRP A 399 -17.40 -17.11 17.79
CA TRP A 399 -17.37 -15.96 16.89
C TRP A 399 -18.61 -15.90 15.98
N THR A 400 -19.78 -16.25 16.53
CA THR A 400 -21.08 -15.94 15.91
C THR A 400 -21.33 -14.44 15.93
N GLU A 401 -22.20 -13.92 15.06
CA GLU A 401 -22.50 -12.48 15.03
C GLU A 401 -22.92 -11.93 16.41
N GLU A 402 -23.80 -12.64 17.13
CA GLU A 402 -24.20 -12.27 18.50
C GLU A 402 -22.99 -12.16 19.45
N LYS A 403 -22.06 -13.12 19.39
CA LYS A 403 -20.86 -13.13 20.23
C LYS A 403 -19.84 -12.09 19.81
N ILE A 404 -19.70 -11.83 18.50
CA ILE A 404 -18.87 -10.75 17.94
C ILE A 404 -19.30 -9.41 18.54
N ARG A 405 -20.61 -9.10 18.45
CA ARG A 405 -21.18 -7.86 19.00
C ARG A 405 -21.01 -7.77 20.51
N ALA A 406 -21.26 -8.87 21.22
CA ALA A 406 -21.10 -8.92 22.67
C ALA A 406 -19.63 -8.71 23.10
N LYS A 407 -18.66 -9.31 22.40
CA LYS A 407 -17.22 -9.13 22.67
C LYS A 407 -16.78 -7.70 22.35
N ALA A 408 -17.16 -7.14 21.21
CA ALA A 408 -16.82 -5.76 20.83
C ALA A 408 -17.33 -4.73 21.84
N ALA A 409 -18.53 -4.93 22.38
CA ALA A 409 -19.09 -4.05 23.41
C ALA A 409 -18.26 -3.99 24.71
N LEU A 410 -17.37 -4.97 24.95
CA LEU A 410 -16.47 -5.00 26.10
C LEU A 410 -15.14 -4.26 25.84
N ILE A 411 -14.83 -3.94 24.58
CA ILE A 411 -13.54 -3.34 24.19
C ILE A 411 -13.50 -1.83 24.47
N CYS A 412 -14.63 -1.20 24.85
CA CYS A 412 -14.81 0.21 25.25
C CYS A 412 -13.51 0.99 25.58
N GLY A 413 -12.82 1.45 24.54
CA GLY A 413 -11.86 2.54 24.56
C GLY A 413 -12.55 3.85 24.17
N ASP A 414 -12.00 4.97 24.64
CA ASP A 414 -12.47 6.33 24.33
C ASP A 414 -12.61 6.48 22.80
N LYS A 415 -13.85 6.66 22.30
CA LYS A 415 -14.13 6.62 20.85
C LYS A 415 -13.63 7.86 20.09
N GLY A 416 -12.91 8.76 20.75
CA GLY A 416 -12.58 10.07 20.23
C GLY A 416 -13.84 10.90 19.91
N PRO A 417 -13.67 12.17 19.54
CA PRO A 417 -14.77 12.96 18.98
C PRO A 417 -15.16 12.44 17.58
N GLU A 418 -16.44 12.55 17.20
CA GLU A 418 -16.91 12.30 15.83
C GLU A 418 -16.15 13.20 14.85
N GLY A 419 -15.33 12.61 13.97
CA GLY A 419 -14.58 13.31 12.93
C GLY A 419 -15.34 13.40 11.60
N ASP A 420 -14.93 14.33 10.74
CA ASP A 420 -15.38 14.45 9.34
C ASP A 420 -14.32 13.77 8.46
N PHE A 421 -14.65 12.62 7.85
CA PHE A 421 -13.67 11.65 7.33
C PHE A 421 -13.63 11.59 5.79
N ASP A 422 -13.19 12.68 5.16
CA ASP A 422 -13.23 12.89 3.70
C ASP A 422 -11.83 13.05 3.04
N GLU A 423 -10.83 12.25 3.45
CA GLU A 423 -9.46 12.30 2.88
C GLU A 423 -9.10 11.25 1.81
#